data_AF-A0A961BKP6-F1
#
_entry.id   AF-A0A961BKP6-F1
#
_cell.length_a   1.000
_cell.length_b   1.000
_cell.length_c   1.000
_cell.angle_alpha   90.00
_cell.angle_beta   90.00
_cell.angle_gamma   90.00
#
_symmetry.space_group_name_H-M   'P 1'
#
loop_
_entity.id
_entity.type
_entity.pdbx_description
1 polymer ?
#
loop_
_entity_poly.entity_id
_entity_poly.type
_entity_poly.pdbx_seq_one_letter_code
_entity_poly.pdbx_strand_id
1 'polypeptide(L)'
;MSTTVDPPIADPTPPGAKVGFEWSGFPWWFIGILAVIAFPIFKIFTDPTWNDAYSFIKDGITLTVLVTVFGFLLAMALGLIVALGRMSANVVARNGAIFYIELIRGIPVLVTIIFIGLVVWPWLMGAIGVSPRTWIASPAVKATVAVGLIYAAFI
;
A
#
# COMPACT_ATOMS: atom_id res chain seq x y z
N MET A 1 2.92 61.12 6.19
CA MET A 1 1.46 61.25 6.12
C MET A 1 0.98 60.16 5.16
N SER A 2 0.58 59.01 5.70
CA SER A 2 0.15 57.84 4.91
C SER A 2 -1.33 57.99 4.59
N THR A 3 -1.69 58.11 3.31
CA THR A 3 -3.07 58.16 2.86
C THR A 3 -3.59 56.73 2.70
N THR A 4 -4.27 56.21 3.72
CA THR A 4 -5.09 55.00 3.59
C THR A 4 -6.28 55.35 2.70
N VAL A 5 -6.16 55.06 1.40
CA VAL A 5 -7.30 55.08 0.49
C VAL A 5 -8.12 53.84 0.83
N ASP A 6 -9.23 54.03 1.53
CA ASP A 6 -10.18 52.95 1.75
C ASP A 6 -10.61 52.38 0.39
N PRO A 7 -10.68 51.05 0.24
CA PRO A 7 -11.12 50.45 -1.00
C PRO A 7 -12.53 50.97 -1.34
N PRO A 8 -12.86 51.18 -2.63
CA PRO A 8 -14.18 51.61 -3.03
C PRO A 8 -15.22 50.70 -2.40
N ILE A 9 -16.18 51.28 -1.67
CA ILE A 9 -17.33 50.55 -1.14
C ILE A 9 -18.02 49.94 -2.36
N ALA A 10 -17.98 48.60 -2.49
CA ALA A 10 -18.65 47.92 -3.57
C ALA A 10 -20.13 48.31 -3.52
N ASP A 11 -20.61 48.92 -4.60
CA ASP A 11 -22.00 49.36 -4.72
C ASP A 11 -22.92 48.15 -4.42
N PRO A 12 -23.86 48.24 -3.47
CA PRO A 12 -24.80 47.17 -3.21
C PRO A 12 -25.43 46.73 -4.54
N THR A 13 -25.37 45.43 -4.80
CA THR A 13 -25.83 44.87 -6.07
C THR A 13 -27.28 45.33 -6.33
N PRO A 14 -27.58 45.93 -7.49
CA PRO A 14 -28.90 46.50 -7.74
C PRO A 14 -30.01 45.46 -7.49
N PRO A 15 -31.08 45.82 -6.77
CA PRO A 15 -32.22 44.93 -6.57
C PRO A 15 -32.79 44.49 -7.92
N GLY A 16 -32.63 43.20 -8.26
CA GLY A 16 -33.00 42.63 -9.56
C GLY A 16 -31.83 42.19 -10.44
N ALA A 17 -30.57 42.32 -9.97
CA ALA A 17 -29.42 41.71 -10.61
C ALA A 17 -29.63 40.18 -10.70
N LYS A 18 -29.75 39.67 -11.93
CA LYS A 18 -29.85 38.22 -12.17
C LYS A 18 -28.49 37.60 -11.87
N VAL A 19 -28.38 36.90 -10.74
CA VAL A 19 -27.21 36.09 -10.42
C VAL A 19 -27.20 34.90 -11.39
N GLY A 20 -26.58 35.08 -12.55
CA GLY A 20 -26.37 34.02 -13.52
C GLY A 20 -25.21 33.14 -13.09
N PHE A 21 -25.32 31.83 -13.31
CA PHE A 21 -24.20 30.93 -13.08
C PHE A 21 -23.09 31.23 -14.10
N GLU A 22 -21.91 31.67 -13.64
CA GLU A 22 -20.77 32.00 -14.50
C GLU A 22 -19.99 30.75 -14.92
N TRP A 23 -20.25 30.27 -16.14
CA TRP A 23 -19.63 29.05 -16.70
C TRP A 23 -18.11 29.17 -16.97
N SER A 24 -17.57 30.38 -16.99
CA SER A 24 -16.14 30.64 -17.21
C SER A 24 -15.27 30.32 -15.99
N GLY A 25 -15.81 30.41 -14.78
CA GLY A 25 -15.12 30.04 -13.53
C GLY A 25 -15.24 28.56 -13.16
N PHE A 26 -16.02 27.79 -13.92
CA PHE A 26 -16.28 26.39 -13.62
C PHE A 26 -15.08 25.51 -14.01
N PRO A 27 -14.58 24.63 -13.11
CA PRO A 27 -13.44 23.77 -13.38
C PRO A 27 -13.79 22.64 -14.35
N TRP A 28 -13.71 22.90 -15.66
CA TRP A 28 -14.03 21.91 -16.71
C TRP A 28 -13.20 20.62 -16.64
N TRP A 29 -12.01 20.68 -16.04
CA TRP A 29 -11.20 19.49 -15.74
C TRP A 29 -11.93 18.47 -14.84
N PHE A 30 -12.83 18.93 -13.97
CA PHE A 30 -13.64 18.08 -13.10
C PHE A 30 -14.60 17.20 -13.91
N ILE A 31 -15.20 17.73 -14.97
CA ILE A 31 -16.05 16.95 -15.89
C ILE A 31 -15.21 15.90 -16.62
N GLY A 32 -14.00 16.27 -17.05
CA GLY A 32 -13.06 15.32 -17.67
C GLY A 32 -12.77 14.13 -16.75
N ILE A 33 -12.47 14.38 -15.47
CA ILE A 33 -12.25 13.32 -14.47
C ILE A 33 -13.50 12.48 -14.28
N LEU A 34 -14.67 13.10 -14.11
CA LEU A 34 -15.93 12.38 -13.94
C LEU A 34 -16.27 11.52 -15.16
N ALA A 35 -16.03 12.01 -16.37
CA ALA A 35 -16.26 11.25 -17.61
C ALA A 35 -15.31 10.04 -17.70
N VAL A 36 -14.02 10.24 -17.36
CA VAL A 36 -13.01 9.17 -17.34
C VAL A 36 -13.34 8.09 -16.31
N ILE A 37 -13.92 8.46 -15.16
CA ILE A 37 -14.36 7.51 -14.12
C ILE A 37 -15.68 6.83 -14.52
N ALA A 38 -16.63 7.57 -15.08
CA ALA A 38 -17.93 7.04 -15.47
C ALA A 38 -17.84 6.05 -16.64
N PHE A 39 -16.89 6.25 -17.57
CA PHE A 39 -16.68 5.38 -18.73
C PHE A 39 -16.44 3.89 -18.37
N PRO A 40 -15.45 3.52 -17.53
CA PRO A 40 -15.25 2.13 -17.12
C PRO A 40 -16.41 1.61 -16.28
N ILE A 41 -17.02 2.44 -15.42
CA ILE A 41 -18.19 2.04 -14.62
C ILE A 41 -19.34 1.61 -15.55
N PHE A 42 -19.63 2.40 -16.58
CA PHE A 42 -20.65 2.06 -17.57
C PHE A 42 -20.32 0.76 -18.32
N LYS A 43 -19.04 0.56 -18.68
CA LYS A 43 -18.60 -0.65 -19.38
C LYS A 43 -18.66 -1.91 -18.51
N ILE A 44 -18.44 -1.82 -17.20
CA ILE A 44 -18.55 -2.95 -16.25
C ILE A 44 -19.96 -3.55 -16.22
N PHE A 45 -21.01 -2.74 -16.42
CA PHE A 45 -22.40 -3.22 -16.44
C PHE A 45 -22.86 -3.71 -17.82
N THR A 46 -22.23 -3.22 -18.90
CA THR A 46 -22.71 -3.45 -20.27
C THR A 46 -21.96 -4.60 -20.96
N ASP A 47 -20.74 -4.90 -20.53
CA ASP A 47 -19.80 -5.76 -21.25
C ASP A 47 -19.17 -6.82 -20.33
N PRO A 48 -19.36 -8.12 -20.61
CA PRO A 48 -18.83 -9.22 -19.78
C PRO A 48 -17.30 -9.16 -19.58
N THR A 49 -16.53 -8.73 -20.59
CA THR A 49 -15.07 -8.67 -20.49
C THR A 49 -14.60 -7.62 -19.48
N TRP A 50 -15.34 -6.51 -19.33
CA TRP A 50 -15.02 -5.47 -18.34
C TRP A 50 -15.42 -5.89 -16.92
N ASN A 51 -16.38 -6.80 -16.79
CA ASN A 51 -16.76 -7.38 -15.51
C ASN A 51 -15.64 -8.28 -14.94
N ASP A 52 -15.02 -9.10 -15.81
CA ASP A 52 -13.87 -9.93 -15.43
C ASP A 52 -12.66 -9.09 -15.01
N ALA A 53 -12.42 -7.98 -15.70
CA ALA A 53 -11.37 -7.03 -15.30
C ALA A 53 -11.66 -6.42 -13.91
N TYR A 54 -12.92 -6.08 -13.64
CA TYR A 54 -13.33 -5.56 -12.34
C TYR A 54 -13.17 -6.58 -11.21
N SER A 55 -13.57 -7.84 -11.42
CA SER A 55 -13.40 -8.90 -10.43
C SER A 55 -11.92 -9.18 -10.14
N PHE A 56 -11.08 -9.22 -11.17
CA PHE A 56 -9.62 -9.35 -11.02
C PHE A 56 -9.00 -8.22 -10.18
N ILE A 57 -9.38 -6.96 -10.46
CA ILE A 57 -8.89 -5.80 -9.71
C ILE A 57 -9.34 -5.88 -8.25
N LYS A 58 -10.62 -6.22 -8.01
CA LYS A 58 -11.17 -6.37 -6.66
C LYS A 58 -10.43 -7.44 -5.86
N ASP A 59 -10.13 -8.58 -6.47
CA ASP A 59 -9.37 -9.65 -5.84
C ASP A 59 -7.94 -9.23 -5.54
N GLY A 60 -7.29 -8.49 -6.46
CA GLY A 60 -5.96 -7.92 -6.26
C GLY A 60 -5.89 -6.91 -5.11
N ILE A 61 -6.90 -6.03 -5.00
CA ILE A 61 -7.02 -5.07 -3.88
C ILE A 61 -7.18 -5.84 -2.57
N THR A 62 -8.08 -6.82 -2.53
CA THR A 62 -8.33 -7.63 -1.34
C THR A 62 -7.05 -8.36 -0.91
N LEU A 63 -6.32 -8.96 -1.85
CA LEU A 63 -5.05 -9.61 -1.59
C LEU A 63 -4.01 -8.63 -1.04
N THR A 64 -3.90 -7.43 -1.60
CA THR A 64 -2.95 -6.40 -1.13
C THR A 64 -3.25 -6.00 0.30
N VAL A 65 -4.52 -5.75 0.64
CA VAL A 65 -4.94 -5.42 2.00
C VAL A 65 -4.64 -6.56 2.97
N LEU A 66 -4.95 -7.80 2.60
CA LEU A 66 -4.68 -8.96 3.45
C LEU A 66 -3.17 -9.14 3.70
N VAL A 67 -2.37 -9.14 2.65
CA VAL A 67 -0.91 -9.34 2.76
C VAL A 67 -0.25 -8.22 3.56
N THR A 68 -0.68 -6.97 3.39
CA THR A 68 -0.13 -5.83 4.14
C THR A 68 -0.48 -5.90 5.62
N VAL A 69 -1.75 -6.14 5.97
CA VAL A 69 -2.19 -6.23 7.38
C VAL A 69 -1.51 -7.39 8.10
N PHE A 70 -1.59 -8.61 7.55
CA PHE A 70 -0.98 -9.78 8.20
C PHE A 70 0.54 -9.73 8.17
N GLY A 71 1.14 -9.20 7.10
CA GLY A 71 2.59 -9.05 6.98
C GLY A 71 3.13 -8.05 8.00
N PHE A 72 2.42 -6.94 8.22
CA PHE A 72 2.78 -5.95 9.23
C PHE A 72 2.63 -6.49 10.65
N LEU A 73 1.54 -7.20 10.96
CA LEU A 73 1.37 -7.84 12.27
C LEU A 73 2.50 -8.85 12.55
N LEU A 74 2.86 -9.66 11.55
CA LEU A 74 3.98 -10.59 11.64
C LEU A 74 5.31 -9.85 11.83
N ALA A 75 5.54 -8.78 11.06
CA ALA A 75 6.74 -7.95 11.20
C ALA A 75 6.86 -7.39 12.62
N MET A 76 5.77 -6.85 13.18
CA MET A 76 5.76 -6.33 14.55
C MET A 76 6.08 -7.39 15.59
N ALA A 77 5.46 -8.57 15.49
CA ALA A 77 5.71 -9.66 16.42
C ALA A 77 7.17 -10.12 16.38
N LEU A 78 7.71 -10.34 15.18
CA LEU A 78 9.11 -10.76 14.99
C LEU A 78 10.09 -9.65 15.36
N GLY A 79 9.82 -8.41 14.96
CA GLY A 79 10.64 -7.25 15.29
C GLY A 79 10.73 -7.03 16.80
N LEU A 80 9.63 -7.24 17.52
CA LEU A 80 9.64 -7.21 18.99
C LEU A 80 10.55 -8.30 19.58
N ILE A 81 10.44 -9.54 19.10
CA ILE A 81 11.31 -10.65 19.56
C ILE A 81 12.78 -10.32 19.30
N VAL A 82 13.10 -9.83 18.10
CA VAL A 82 14.47 -9.47 17.71
C VAL A 82 14.99 -8.29 18.55
N ALA A 83 14.16 -7.27 18.78
CA ALA A 83 14.51 -6.12 19.61
C ALA A 83 14.81 -6.53 21.06
N LEU A 84 14.00 -7.43 21.63
CA LEU A 84 14.26 -8.04 22.94
C LEU A 84 15.54 -8.87 22.94
N GLY A 85 15.77 -9.67 21.88
CA GLY A 85 16.98 -10.46 21.70
C GLY A 85 18.24 -9.58 21.70
N ARG A 86 18.20 -8.44 21.03
CA ARG A 86 19.30 -7.45 21.00
C ARG A 86 19.62 -6.86 22.39
N MET A 87 18.62 -6.72 23.25
CA MET A 87 18.77 -6.23 24.63
C MET A 87 19.06 -7.35 25.65
N SER A 88 19.09 -8.61 25.21
CA SER A 88 19.34 -9.74 26.09
C SER A 88 20.77 -9.74 26.64
N ALA A 89 20.92 -10.14 27.90
CA ALA A 89 22.23 -10.41 28.50
C ALA A 89 22.90 -11.67 27.91
N ASN A 90 22.12 -12.55 27.26
CA ASN A 90 22.66 -13.75 26.61
C ASN A 90 23.37 -13.36 25.30
N VAL A 91 24.67 -13.63 25.24
CA VAL A 91 25.55 -13.34 24.09
C VAL A 91 25.03 -13.99 22.81
N VAL A 92 24.48 -15.20 22.88
CA VAL A 92 23.97 -15.92 21.70
C VAL A 92 22.73 -15.23 21.13
N ALA A 93 21.76 -14.88 21.99
CA ALA A 93 20.54 -14.20 21.57
C ALA A 93 20.82 -12.81 21.00
N ARG A 94 21.72 -12.06 21.66
CA ARG A 94 22.13 -10.72 21.22
C ARG A 94 22.84 -10.76 19.87
N ASN A 95 23.83 -11.63 19.70
CA ASN A 95 24.56 -11.74 18.43
C ASN A 95 23.66 -12.27 17.31
N GLY A 96 22.76 -13.22 17.59
CA GLY A 96 21.79 -13.70 16.61
C GLY A 96 20.85 -12.60 16.11
N ALA A 97 20.32 -11.78 17.02
CA ALA A 97 19.47 -10.65 16.67
C ALA A 97 20.21 -9.58 15.86
N ILE A 98 21.45 -9.24 16.25
CA ILE A 98 22.29 -8.28 15.53
C ILE A 98 22.61 -8.80 14.13
N PHE A 99 23.05 -10.06 14.00
CA PHE A 99 23.36 -10.67 12.72
C PHE A 99 22.16 -10.65 11.76
N TYR A 100 20.97 -11.02 12.24
CA TYR A 100 19.76 -10.96 11.43
C TYR A 100 19.46 -9.52 10.95
N ILE A 101 19.54 -8.52 11.83
CA ILE A 101 19.30 -7.12 11.48
C ILE A 101 20.32 -6.63 10.45
N GLU A 102 21.61 -6.87 10.70
CA GLU A 102 22.70 -6.42 9.84
C GLU A 102 22.64 -7.09 8.45
N LEU A 103 22.33 -8.37 8.40
CA LEU A 103 22.19 -9.12 7.15
C LEU A 103 21.05 -8.55 6.29
N ILE A 104 19.86 -8.36 6.89
CA ILE A 104 18.68 -7.88 6.15
C ILE A 104 18.85 -6.42 5.73
N ARG A 105 19.46 -5.57 6.57
CA ARG A 105 19.71 -4.15 6.26
C ARG A 105 20.89 -3.93 5.32
N GLY A 106 21.83 -4.88 5.24
CA GLY A 106 23.01 -4.81 4.38
C GLY A 106 22.73 -5.20 2.92
N ILE A 107 21.66 -5.95 2.66
CA ILE A 107 21.27 -6.42 1.32
C ILE A 107 20.14 -5.51 0.77
N PRO A 108 20.19 -5.10 -0.51
CA PRO A 108 19.10 -4.35 -1.12
C PRO A 108 17.75 -5.08 -0.99
N VAL A 109 16.70 -4.37 -0.55
CA VAL A 109 15.37 -4.95 -0.28
C VAL A 109 14.81 -5.72 -1.48
N LEU A 110 15.03 -5.23 -2.71
CA LEU A 110 14.62 -5.90 -3.94
C LEU A 110 15.30 -7.27 -4.11
N VAL A 111 16.58 -7.38 -3.77
CA VAL A 111 17.32 -8.65 -3.85
C VAL A 111 16.78 -9.61 -2.79
N THR A 112 16.56 -9.12 -1.57
CA THR A 112 16.05 -9.93 -0.46
C THR A 112 14.66 -10.48 -0.74
N ILE A 113 13.73 -9.67 -1.26
CA ILE A 113 12.36 -10.14 -1.57
C ILE A 113 12.34 -11.19 -2.68
N ILE A 114 13.17 -11.02 -3.72
CA ILE A 114 13.32 -11.99 -4.81
C ILE A 114 13.97 -13.28 -4.28
N PHE A 115 15.04 -13.18 -3.50
CA PHE A 115 15.74 -14.32 -2.93
C PHE A 115 14.83 -15.14 -2.00
N ILE A 116 14.07 -14.47 -1.12
CA ILE A 116 13.10 -15.14 -0.26
C ILE A 116 12.02 -15.82 -1.10
N GLY A 117 11.47 -15.14 -2.10
CA GLY A 117 10.39 -15.64 -2.93
C GLY A 117 10.77 -16.81 -3.86
N LEU A 118 12.00 -16.81 -4.37
CA LEU A 118 12.47 -17.78 -5.38
C LEU A 118 13.36 -18.89 -4.81
N VAL A 119 14.14 -18.61 -3.76
CA VAL A 119 15.12 -19.57 -3.22
C VAL A 119 14.68 -20.07 -1.85
N VAL A 120 14.51 -19.17 -0.89
CA VAL A 120 14.23 -19.56 0.51
C VAL A 120 12.87 -20.26 0.62
N TRP A 121 11.83 -19.71 -0.03
CA TRP A 121 10.48 -20.24 0.10
C TRP A 121 10.32 -21.65 -0.48
N PRO A 122 10.74 -21.94 -1.74
CA PRO A 122 10.65 -23.30 -2.27
C PRO A 122 11.52 -24.29 -1.49
N TRP A 123 12.72 -23.87 -1.07
CA TRP A 123 13.59 -24.69 -0.24
C TRP A 123 12.95 -25.03 1.11
N LEU A 124 12.38 -24.04 1.79
CA LEU A 124 11.67 -24.21 3.06
C LEU A 124 10.50 -25.17 2.92
N MET A 125 9.64 -24.96 1.91
CA MET A 125 8.46 -25.80 1.66
C MET A 125 8.85 -27.25 1.32
N GLY A 126 9.93 -27.44 0.56
CA GLY A 126 10.49 -28.75 0.28
C GLY A 126 11.06 -29.44 1.51
N ALA A 127 11.79 -28.70 2.36
CA ALA A 127 12.40 -29.23 3.59
C ALA A 127 11.34 -29.70 4.60
N ILE A 128 10.20 -29.01 4.69
CA ILE A 128 9.07 -29.39 5.56
C ILE A 128 8.11 -30.41 4.89
N GLY A 129 8.39 -30.85 3.65
CA GLY A 129 7.56 -31.82 2.94
C GLY A 129 6.18 -31.30 2.53
N VAL A 130 5.98 -29.98 2.45
CA VAL A 130 4.69 -29.39 2.09
C VAL A 130 4.57 -29.31 0.57
N SER A 131 3.47 -29.87 0.06
CA SER A 131 3.20 -29.85 -1.38
C SER A 131 2.92 -28.42 -1.86
N PRO A 132 3.37 -28.01 -3.06
CA PRO A 132 3.11 -26.67 -3.62
C PRO A 132 1.63 -26.34 -3.84
N ARG A 133 0.73 -27.33 -3.76
CA ARG A 133 -0.71 -27.16 -3.92
C ARG A 133 -1.44 -26.83 -2.61
N THR A 134 -0.75 -26.84 -1.49
CA THR A 134 -1.35 -26.53 -0.18
C THR A 134 -1.59 -25.03 -0.03
N TRP A 135 -2.62 -24.64 0.72
CA TRP A 135 -2.92 -23.24 1.03
C TRP A 135 -1.75 -22.48 1.67
N ILE A 136 -0.90 -23.16 2.43
CA ILE A 136 0.31 -22.62 3.06
C ILE A 136 1.35 -22.23 2.00
N ALA A 137 1.41 -22.94 0.87
CA ALA A 137 2.31 -22.65 -0.24
C ALA A 137 1.76 -21.58 -1.20
N SER A 138 0.62 -20.96 -0.89
CA SER A 138 -0.02 -19.96 -1.73
C SER A 138 0.83 -18.69 -1.90
N PRO A 139 0.67 -17.95 -3.02
CA PRO A 139 1.39 -16.69 -3.24
C PRO A 139 1.17 -15.66 -2.14
N ALA A 140 -0.03 -15.64 -1.55
CA ALA A 140 -0.40 -14.72 -0.47
C ALA A 140 0.42 -14.97 0.81
N VAL A 141 0.51 -16.22 1.25
CA VAL A 141 1.27 -16.59 2.47
C VAL A 141 2.76 -16.34 2.24
N LYS A 142 3.27 -16.71 1.06
CA LYS A 142 4.65 -16.42 0.65
C LYS A 142 4.97 -14.93 0.77
N ALA A 143 4.12 -14.08 0.20
CA ALA A 143 4.30 -12.63 0.26
C ALA A 143 4.23 -12.09 1.70
N THR A 144 3.26 -12.57 2.47
CA THR A 144 3.06 -12.19 3.88
C THR A 144 4.30 -12.52 4.73
N VAL A 145 4.85 -13.72 4.59
CA VAL A 145 6.06 -14.16 5.31
C VAL A 145 7.28 -13.38 4.85
N ALA A 146 7.45 -13.17 3.54
CA ALA A 146 8.56 -12.40 3.01
C ALA A 146 8.56 -10.95 3.54
N VAL A 147 7.40 -10.28 3.46
CA VAL A 147 7.21 -8.93 4.01
C VAL A 147 7.47 -8.93 5.51
N GLY A 148 6.86 -9.84 6.27
CA GLY A 148 7.04 -9.93 7.73
C GLY A 148 8.50 -10.07 8.13
N LEU A 149 9.24 -10.98 7.50
CA LEU A 149 10.65 -11.23 7.77
C LEU A 149 11.56 -10.09 7.36
N ILE A 150 11.25 -9.36 6.29
CA ILE A 150 12.08 -8.22 5.87
C ILE A 150 11.82 -7.05 6.82
N TYR A 151 10.55 -6.67 7.01
CA TYR A 151 10.20 -5.48 7.78
C TYR A 151 10.48 -5.62 9.28
N ALA A 152 10.45 -6.83 9.85
CA ALA A 152 10.86 -7.07 11.24
C ALA A 152 12.29 -6.61 11.54
N ALA A 153 13.19 -6.60 10.55
CA ALA A 153 14.54 -6.08 10.72
C ALA A 153 14.60 -4.55 10.75
N PHE A 154 13.57 -3.84 10.26
CA PHE A 154 13.53 -2.37 10.17
C PHE A 154 12.73 -1.71 11.29
N ILE A 155 11.98 -2.49 12.07
CA ILE A 155 11.33 -2.08 13.32
C ILE A 155 12.39 -1.87 14.42
#